data_AF-A0A8M1RJP3-F1
#
_entry.id   AF-A0A8M1RJP3-F1
#
_cell.length_a   1.000
_cell.length_b   1.000
_cell.length_c   1.000
_cell.angle_alpha   90.00
_cell.angle_beta   90.00
_cell.angle_gamma   90.00
#
_symmetry.space_group_name_H-M   'P 1'
#
loop_
_entity.id
_entity.type
_entity.pdbx_description
1 polymer ?
#
loop_
_entity_poly.entity_id
_entity_poly.type
_entity_poly.pdbx_seq_one_letter_code
_entity_poly.pdbx_strand_id
1 'polypeptide(L)'
;MKATPLLPLTSCCQSFCYSTNNFIIGGSSTIKKMTSSSQSDFDLIATQEINVIMNRIETFLVCQIDELRQSQKTLREATEALTKDLPAVQRELSVLKYTIKDQGRDLEQLKLATEATDRPNNSTKDNSAYKRYTGSANGDSDRENKRPADDRPDDSTERSIDYDANEDSSDSDSSASDSSASDESATEESENSDVVVVEPADAQTKKDEEELDDLLKKFWPQKKNCREKLDERQQAFFSLMATELNIKDRTNIKMNAMRIIQQGIRKGVWQKSWKPPGIKHSFEEYIVEKIKTYIKKTRKSDT
;
A
#
# COMPACT_ATOMS: atom_id res chain seq x y z
N MET A 1 3.96 -13.99 13.03
CA MET A 1 2.94 -14.02 11.95
C MET A 1 3.65 -14.08 10.60
N LYS A 2 3.50 -15.17 9.83
CA LYS A 2 4.03 -15.26 8.46
C LYS A 2 3.00 -14.64 7.52
N ALA A 3 3.31 -13.50 6.91
CA ALA A 3 2.44 -12.87 5.93
C ALA A 3 2.38 -13.75 4.67
N THR A 4 1.25 -14.41 4.42
CA THR A 4 1.03 -15.17 3.19
C THR A 4 0.92 -14.18 2.02
N PRO A 5 1.79 -14.25 1.01
CA PRO A 5 1.77 -13.31 -0.10
C PRO A 5 0.52 -13.53 -0.96
N LEU A 6 -0.27 -12.47 -1.12
CA LEU A 6 -1.42 -12.42 -2.01
C LEU A 6 -0.96 -12.73 -3.44
N LEU A 7 -1.40 -13.87 -3.98
CA LEU A 7 -1.07 -14.30 -5.34
C LEU A 7 -1.68 -13.32 -6.36
N PRO A 8 -0.92 -12.89 -7.39
CA PRO A 8 -1.41 -11.92 -8.36
C PRO A 8 -2.49 -12.53 -9.24
N LEU A 9 -3.72 -12.02 -9.10
CA LEU A 9 -4.85 -12.24 -10.01
C LEU A 9 -4.56 -11.59 -11.37
N THR A 10 -3.68 -12.19 -12.17
CA THR A 10 -3.37 -11.70 -13.52
C THR A 10 -3.19 -12.88 -14.46
N SER A 11 -4.23 -13.28 -15.20
CA SER A 11 -3.93 -14.03 -16.45
C SER A 11 -5.04 -14.15 -17.51
N CYS A 12 -6.34 -14.06 -17.22
CA CYS A 12 -7.28 -14.66 -18.19
C CYS A 12 -7.63 -13.80 -19.43
N CYS A 13 -7.65 -12.46 -19.35
CA CYS A 13 -8.23 -11.66 -20.44
C CYS A 13 -7.25 -10.95 -21.39
N GLN A 14 -5.94 -11.24 -21.33
CA GLN A 14 -4.97 -10.62 -22.25
C GLN A 14 -5.18 -10.98 -23.73
N SER A 15 -5.93 -12.03 -24.06
CA SER A 15 -6.03 -12.50 -25.45
C SER A 15 -7.12 -11.81 -26.29
N PHE A 16 -7.99 -10.97 -25.73
CA PHE A 16 -9.10 -10.37 -26.51
C PHE A 16 -8.85 -8.93 -26.99
N CYS A 17 -7.75 -8.31 -26.57
CA CYS A 17 -7.32 -7.02 -27.10
C CYS A 17 -6.51 -7.26 -28.38
N TYR A 18 -6.80 -6.49 -29.44
CA TYR A 18 -6.04 -6.38 -30.70
C TYR A 18 -6.47 -7.23 -31.91
N SER A 19 -7.73 -7.67 -32.00
CA SER A 19 -8.36 -7.72 -33.34
C SER A 19 -9.04 -6.37 -33.62
N THR A 20 -8.23 -5.33 -33.76
CA THR A 20 -8.62 -4.13 -34.50
C THR A 20 -8.72 -4.57 -35.95
N ASN A 21 -9.91 -5.05 -36.33
CA ASN A 21 -10.29 -5.09 -37.73
C ASN A 21 -10.14 -3.66 -38.25
N ASN A 22 -9.04 -3.45 -38.98
CA ASN A 22 -9.00 -2.53 -40.09
C ASN A 22 -10.12 -2.94 -41.06
N PHE A 23 -11.37 -2.68 -40.70
CA PHE A 23 -12.45 -2.64 -41.67
C PHE A 23 -12.25 -1.32 -42.39
N ILE A 24 -11.29 -1.35 -43.31
CA ILE A 24 -11.12 -0.34 -44.34
C ILE A 24 -12.45 -0.37 -45.08
N ILE A 25 -13.32 0.58 -44.76
CA ILE A 25 -14.43 0.97 -45.62
C ILE A 25 -13.76 1.60 -46.84
N GLY A 26 -13.23 0.73 -47.70
CA GLY A 26 -12.64 1.06 -48.97
C GLY A 26 -13.79 1.49 -49.85
N GLY A 27 -14.04 2.80 -49.88
CA GLY A 27 -14.86 3.43 -50.88
C GLY A 27 -14.36 3.01 -52.26
N SER A 28 -15.17 2.26 -52.98
CA SER A 28 -15.12 2.22 -54.43
C SER A 28 -16.50 2.60 -54.93
N SER A 29 -16.68 3.91 -55.05
CA SER A 29 -17.85 4.59 -55.61
C SER A 29 -17.96 4.29 -57.12
N THR A 30 -18.34 3.07 -57.47
CA THR A 30 -18.94 2.79 -58.78
C THR A 30 -20.41 2.53 -58.55
N ILE A 31 -21.18 3.61 -58.69
CA ILE A 31 -22.66 3.61 -58.72
C ILE A 31 -23.07 2.85 -59.99
N LYS A 32 -23.03 1.52 -59.93
CA LYS A 32 -23.71 0.67 -60.91
C LYS A 32 -25.15 0.52 -60.43
N LYS A 33 -26.05 1.01 -61.28
CA LYS A 33 -27.51 0.95 -61.19
C LYS A 33 -27.94 -0.52 -60.98
N MET A 34 -28.03 -0.97 -59.73
CA MET A 34 -28.45 -2.34 -59.41
C MET A 34 -29.97 -2.40 -59.41
N THR A 35 -30.45 -3.25 -60.32
CA THR A 35 -31.84 -3.66 -60.52
C THR A 35 -32.40 -4.35 -59.28
N SER A 36 -33.68 -4.14 -59.05
CA SER A 36 -34.49 -4.32 -57.83
C SER A 36 -34.68 -5.75 -57.30
N SER A 37 -33.61 -6.56 -57.17
CA SER A 37 -33.73 -7.95 -56.69
C SER A 37 -32.84 -8.31 -55.49
N SER A 38 -32.16 -7.36 -54.84
CA SER A 38 -31.13 -7.64 -53.82
C SER A 38 -31.50 -7.27 -52.38
N GLN A 39 -32.76 -6.95 -52.06
CA GLN A 39 -33.12 -6.50 -50.71
C GLN A 39 -33.01 -7.60 -49.65
N SER A 40 -33.25 -8.88 -50.01
CA SER A 40 -33.16 -10.01 -49.07
C SER A 40 -31.75 -10.32 -48.57
N ASP A 41 -30.73 -10.07 -49.40
CA ASP A 41 -29.35 -10.44 -49.07
C ASP A 41 -28.74 -9.47 -48.05
N PHE A 42 -29.15 -8.20 -48.09
CA PHE A 42 -28.74 -7.20 -47.10
C PHE A 42 -29.24 -7.54 -45.70
N ASP A 43 -30.48 -8.03 -45.57
CA ASP A 43 -31.06 -8.42 -44.28
C ASP A 43 -30.30 -9.61 -43.66
N LEU A 44 -29.86 -10.57 -44.48
CA LEU A 44 -29.10 -11.73 -44.00
C LEU A 44 -27.70 -11.33 -43.50
N ILE A 45 -26.99 -10.47 -44.26
CA ILE A 45 -25.67 -9.98 -43.87
C ILE A 45 -25.76 -9.16 -42.57
N ALA A 46 -26.72 -8.24 -42.48
CA ALA A 46 -26.93 -7.44 -41.27
C ALA A 46 -27.25 -8.31 -40.05
N THR A 47 -28.10 -9.32 -40.21
CA THR A 47 -28.43 -10.27 -39.13
C THR A 47 -27.20 -11.06 -38.67
N GLN A 48 -26.35 -11.49 -39.61
CA GLN A 48 -25.12 -12.21 -39.28
C GLN A 48 -24.12 -11.31 -38.53
N GLU A 49 -23.95 -10.06 -38.94
CA GLU A 49 -23.08 -9.10 -38.25
C GLU A 49 -23.59 -8.78 -36.84
N ILE A 50 -24.90 -8.57 -36.68
CA ILE A 50 -25.52 -8.36 -35.36
C ILE A 50 -25.25 -9.55 -34.45
N ASN A 51 -25.42 -10.79 -34.94
CA ASN A 51 -25.14 -11.99 -34.15
C ASN A 51 -23.67 -12.10 -33.74
N VAL A 52 -22.73 -11.77 -34.63
CA VAL A 52 -21.29 -11.74 -34.29
C VAL A 52 -20.99 -10.70 -33.21
N ILE A 53 -21.60 -9.52 -33.31
CA ILE A 53 -21.45 -8.46 -32.31
C ILE A 53 -22.05 -8.89 -30.97
N MET A 54 -23.27 -9.46 -30.96
CA MET A 54 -23.92 -9.94 -29.73
C MET A 54 -23.09 -11.02 -29.04
N ASN A 55 -22.64 -12.05 -29.77
CA ASN A 55 -21.79 -13.10 -29.21
C ASN A 55 -20.48 -12.54 -28.60
N ARG A 56 -19.91 -11.50 -29.21
CA ARG A 56 -18.72 -10.84 -28.69
C ARG A 56 -19.01 -10.07 -27.39
N ILE A 57 -20.14 -9.36 -27.32
CA ILE A 57 -20.58 -8.65 -26.12
C ILE A 57 -20.88 -9.64 -25.00
N GLU A 58 -21.61 -10.72 -25.29
CA GLU A 58 -21.91 -11.78 -24.32
C GLU A 58 -20.63 -12.41 -23.75
N THR A 59 -19.68 -12.78 -24.61
CA THR A 59 -18.39 -13.33 -24.19
C THR A 59 -17.64 -12.35 -23.28
N PHE A 60 -17.58 -11.07 -23.66
CA PHE A 60 -16.95 -10.03 -22.84
C PHE A 60 -17.62 -9.89 -21.47
N LEU A 61 -18.95 -9.81 -21.43
CA LEU A 61 -19.70 -9.69 -20.18
C LEU A 61 -19.51 -10.91 -19.27
N VAL A 62 -19.53 -12.13 -19.81
CA VAL A 62 -19.25 -13.36 -19.04
C VAL A 62 -17.85 -13.31 -18.42
N CYS A 63 -16.83 -12.93 -19.20
CA CYS A 63 -15.47 -12.78 -18.68
C CYS A 63 -15.39 -11.74 -17.54
N GLN A 64 -16.02 -10.56 -17.71
CA GLN A 64 -16.03 -9.53 -16.68
C GLN A 64 -16.76 -9.98 -15.40
N ILE A 65 -17.86 -10.71 -15.53
CA ILE A 65 -18.61 -11.26 -14.39
C ILE A 65 -17.76 -12.28 -13.62
N ASP A 66 -17.03 -13.14 -14.32
CA ASP A 66 -16.17 -14.13 -13.68
C ASP A 66 -14.95 -13.50 -12.99
N GLU A 67 -14.35 -12.46 -13.57
CA GLU A 67 -13.30 -11.68 -12.89
C GLU A 67 -13.84 -11.01 -11.61
N LEU A 68 -15.03 -10.41 -11.68
CA LEU A 68 -15.69 -9.83 -10.51
C LEU A 68 -15.96 -10.89 -9.43
N ARG A 69 -16.45 -12.08 -9.79
CA ARG A 69 -16.67 -13.19 -8.84
C ARG A 69 -15.37 -13.64 -8.18
N GLN A 70 -14.28 -13.74 -8.92
CA GLN A 70 -12.96 -14.09 -8.36
C GLN A 70 -12.45 -13.01 -7.42
N SER A 71 -12.62 -11.73 -7.78
CA SER A 71 -12.24 -10.61 -6.92
C SER A 71 -13.04 -10.60 -5.61
N GLN A 72 -14.35 -10.84 -5.69
CA GLN A 72 -15.23 -10.92 -4.52
C GLN A 72 -14.85 -12.10 -3.62
N LYS A 73 -14.52 -13.26 -4.20
CA LYS A 73 -14.04 -14.43 -3.45
C LYS A 73 -12.75 -14.10 -2.69
N THR A 74 -11.78 -13.49 -3.37
CA THR A 74 -10.50 -13.10 -2.77
C THR A 74 -10.69 -12.08 -1.64
N LEU A 75 -11.58 -11.10 -1.84
CA LEU A 75 -11.92 -10.13 -0.80
C LEU A 75 -12.55 -10.82 0.43
N ARG A 76 -13.47 -11.78 0.20
CA ARG A 76 -14.09 -12.55 1.27
C ARG A 76 -13.06 -13.34 2.09
N GLU A 77 -12.17 -14.07 1.42
CA GLU A 77 -11.09 -14.83 2.07
C GLU A 77 -10.17 -13.89 2.89
N ALA A 78 -9.85 -12.70 2.36
CA ALA A 78 -9.06 -11.70 3.08
C ALA A 78 -9.81 -11.16 4.32
N THR A 79 -11.11 -10.88 4.22
CA THR A 79 -11.92 -10.43 5.37
C THR A 79 -12.05 -11.51 6.43
N GLU A 80 -12.19 -12.78 6.04
CA GLU A 80 -12.24 -13.91 6.97
C GLU A 80 -10.91 -14.08 7.69
N ALA A 81 -9.78 -13.96 6.98
CA ALA A 81 -8.44 -13.99 7.58
C ALA A 81 -8.24 -12.88 8.63
N LEU A 82 -8.63 -11.63 8.29
CA LEU A 82 -8.57 -10.51 9.24
C LEU A 82 -9.48 -10.71 10.45
N THR A 83 -10.69 -11.23 10.23
CA THR A 83 -11.64 -11.53 11.31
C THR A 83 -11.11 -12.61 12.25
N LYS A 84 -10.38 -13.60 11.70
CA LYS A 84 -9.73 -14.65 12.49
C LYS A 84 -8.57 -14.13 13.34
N ASP A 85 -7.83 -13.14 12.85
CA ASP A 85 -6.68 -12.56 13.57
C ASP A 85 -7.11 -11.52 14.62
N LEU A 86 -8.30 -10.92 14.48
CA LEU A 86 -8.81 -9.87 15.39
C LEU A 86 -8.80 -10.27 16.89
N PRO A 87 -9.24 -11.48 17.30
CA PRO A 87 -9.16 -11.90 18.70
C PRO A 87 -7.73 -12.04 19.24
N ALA A 88 -6.75 -12.36 18.38
CA ALA A 88 -5.35 -12.42 18.79
C ALA A 88 -4.82 -11.02 19.11
N VAL A 89 -5.11 -10.06 18.23
CA VAL A 89 -4.77 -8.64 18.45
C VAL A 89 -5.47 -8.09 19.69
N GLN A 90 -6.74 -8.43 19.93
CA GLN A 90 -7.47 -8.03 21.13
C GLN A 90 -6.85 -8.58 22.42
N ARG A 91 -6.36 -9.83 22.40
CA ARG A 91 -5.64 -10.43 23.54
C ARG A 91 -4.32 -9.71 23.81
N GLU A 92 -3.52 -9.47 22.78
CA GLU A 92 -2.25 -8.74 22.90
C GLU A 92 -2.46 -7.32 23.45
N LEU A 93 -3.48 -6.61 22.96
CA LEU A 93 -3.85 -5.29 23.47
C LEU A 93 -4.28 -5.35 24.94
N SER A 94 -5.02 -6.38 25.34
CA SER A 94 -5.43 -6.57 26.74
C SER A 94 -4.23 -6.84 27.66
N VAL A 95 -3.26 -7.65 27.23
CA VAL A 95 -2.01 -7.89 27.96
C VAL A 95 -1.18 -6.61 28.09
N LEU A 96 -1.07 -5.84 27.00
CA LEU A 96 -0.34 -4.57 27.01
C LEU A 96 -1.00 -3.56 27.95
N LYS A 97 -2.34 -3.47 27.93
CA LYS A 97 -3.11 -2.62 28.84
C LYS A 97 -2.89 -2.99 30.30
N TYR A 98 -2.85 -4.28 30.62
CA TYR A 98 -2.52 -4.75 31.97
C TYR A 98 -1.10 -4.36 32.38
N THR A 99 -0.12 -4.58 31.50
CA THR A 99 1.30 -4.25 31.76
C THR A 99 1.51 -2.76 32.03
N ILE A 100 0.89 -1.90 31.23
CA ILE A 100 0.95 -0.44 31.43
C ILE A 100 0.32 -0.06 32.78
N LYS A 101 -0.81 -0.68 33.15
CA LYS A 101 -1.46 -0.44 34.45
C LYS A 101 -0.56 -0.87 35.60
N ASP A 102 0.14 -1.99 35.46
CA ASP A 102 1.07 -2.51 36.47
C ASP A 102 2.27 -1.57 36.65
N GLN A 103 2.93 -1.19 35.56
CA GLN A 103 4.02 -0.20 35.56
C GLN A 103 3.58 1.15 36.13
N GLY A 104 2.34 1.57 35.85
CA GLY A 104 1.76 2.77 36.44
C GLY A 104 1.65 2.71 37.97
N ARG A 105 1.37 1.54 38.55
CA ARG A 105 1.37 1.34 40.00
C ARG A 105 2.77 1.39 40.58
N ASP A 106 3.74 0.76 39.92
CA ASP A 106 5.13 0.75 40.37
C ASP A 106 5.73 2.16 40.38
N LEU A 107 5.43 2.97 39.35
CA LEU A 107 5.85 4.37 39.30
C LEU A 107 5.24 5.21 40.42
N GLU A 108 3.97 4.98 40.77
CA GLU A 108 3.32 5.69 41.89
C GLU A 108 3.95 5.29 43.24
N GLN A 109 4.28 4.01 43.43
CA GLN A 109 5.01 3.56 44.62
C GLN A 109 6.42 4.16 44.70
N LEU A 110 7.14 4.20 43.57
CA LEU A 110 8.47 4.80 43.51
C LEU A 110 8.42 6.28 43.84
N LYS A 111 7.42 7.00 43.33
CA LYS A 111 7.17 8.40 43.64
C LYS A 111 6.94 8.62 45.14
N LEU A 112 6.04 7.84 45.76
CA LEU A 112 5.80 7.90 47.20
C LEU A 112 7.06 7.62 48.04
N ALA A 113 7.91 6.69 47.60
CA ALA A 113 9.18 6.39 48.28
C ALA A 113 10.19 7.55 48.17
N THR A 114 10.28 8.21 47.01
CA THR A 114 11.14 9.39 46.83
C THR A 114 10.67 10.59 47.66
N GLU A 115 9.35 10.84 47.70
CA GLU A 115 8.78 11.94 48.51
C GLU A 115 8.97 11.71 50.02
N ALA A 116 8.97 10.45 50.48
CA ALA A 116 9.28 10.12 51.87
C ALA A 116 10.75 10.37 52.24
N THR A 117 11.67 10.24 51.28
CA THR A 117 13.11 10.40 51.50
C THR A 117 13.53 11.87 51.50
N ASP A 118 12.87 12.70 50.70
CA ASP A 118 13.18 14.13 50.57
C ASP A 118 12.60 14.99 51.69
N ARG A 119 11.90 14.43 52.69
CA ARG A 119 11.47 15.20 53.85
C ARG A 119 12.71 15.59 54.68
N PRO A 120 13.14 16.87 54.68
CA PRO A 120 14.32 17.28 55.40
C PRO A 120 14.09 17.01 56.88
N ASN A 121 14.92 16.12 57.43
CA ASN A 121 14.95 15.87 58.85
C ASN A 121 15.46 17.17 59.52
N ASN A 122 14.52 18.04 59.87
CA ASN A 122 14.76 19.26 60.63
C ASN A 122 15.13 18.88 62.08
N SER A 123 16.30 18.26 62.24
CA SER A 123 16.98 18.13 63.52
C SER A 123 18.30 18.90 63.44
N THR A 124 18.18 20.16 63.86
CA THR A 124 19.12 20.79 64.78
C THR A 124 20.56 21.00 64.27
N LYS A 125 20.78 22.24 63.80
CA LYS A 125 21.84 23.15 64.28
C LYS A 125 23.04 22.45 64.96
N ASP A 126 24.20 22.44 64.29
CA ASP A 126 25.32 23.26 64.74
C ASP A 126 26.51 23.22 63.78
N ASN A 127 26.81 24.41 63.25
CA ASN A 127 28.13 24.99 63.01
C ASN A 127 29.35 24.06 63.13
N SER A 128 30.02 23.80 62.00
CA SER A 128 31.48 23.75 62.01
C SER A 128 32.03 24.00 60.62
N ALA A 129 32.55 25.20 60.46
CA ALA A 129 33.31 25.67 59.32
C ALA A 129 34.49 24.73 59.01
N TYR A 130 34.39 23.93 57.95
CA TYR A 130 35.57 23.45 57.23
C TYR A 130 35.26 23.56 55.74
N LYS A 131 35.73 24.59 55.04
CA LYS A 131 37.10 24.93 54.63
C LYS A 131 37.11 24.78 53.11
N ARG A 132 36.99 25.93 52.43
CA ARG A 132 37.32 26.10 51.01
C ARG A 132 38.64 25.38 50.74
N TYR A 133 38.62 24.34 49.92
CA TYR A 133 39.77 23.98 49.10
C TYR A 133 39.39 24.26 47.65
N THR A 134 39.62 25.50 47.27
CA THR A 134 39.87 25.89 45.88
C THR A 134 41.35 25.58 45.62
N GLY A 135 41.63 24.55 44.83
CA GLY A 135 42.98 24.23 44.35
C GLY A 135 42.88 23.37 43.09
N SER A 136 42.89 24.03 41.93
CA SER A 136 43.95 23.91 40.91
C SER A 136 43.91 22.56 40.18
N ALA A 137 43.26 22.46 39.03
CA ALA A 137 43.80 22.79 37.71
C ALA A 137 45.11 22.05 37.38
N ASN A 138 45.06 21.32 36.26
CA ASN A 138 46.13 20.67 35.50
C ASN A 138 46.49 19.23 35.91
N GLY A 139 45.82 18.29 35.23
CA GLY A 139 46.20 16.88 35.11
C GLY A 139 45.94 16.43 33.68
N ASP A 140 46.62 17.09 32.75
CA ASP A 140 46.80 16.64 31.37
C ASP A 140 47.64 15.36 31.42
N SER A 141 46.99 14.21 31.31
CA SER A 141 47.68 12.94 31.15
C SER A 141 47.10 12.23 29.95
N ASP A 142 47.66 12.58 28.79
CA ASP A 142 47.88 11.65 27.69
C ASP A 142 48.30 10.30 28.25
N ARG A 143 47.33 9.39 28.39
CA ARG A 143 47.61 7.97 28.62
C ARG A 143 47.20 7.20 27.38
N GLU A 144 48.06 7.37 26.39
CA GLU A 144 48.41 6.40 25.39
C GLU A 144 48.64 5.01 26.01
N ASN A 145 48.38 3.96 25.21
CA ASN A 145 48.49 2.52 25.49
C ASN A 145 47.39 1.91 26.38
N LYS A 146 46.66 0.89 25.97
CA LYS A 146 47.06 -0.26 25.14
C LYS A 146 45.78 -0.91 24.61
N ARG A 147 45.74 -1.20 23.31
CA ARG A 147 44.76 -2.14 22.73
C ARG A 147 45.03 -3.52 23.34
N PRO A 148 44.05 -4.18 23.96
CA PRO A 148 44.08 -5.63 24.13
C PRO A 148 43.87 -6.24 22.74
N ALA A 149 44.91 -6.92 22.27
CA ALA A 149 44.84 -7.81 21.12
C ALA A 149 43.91 -8.98 21.43
N ASP A 150 43.21 -9.41 20.38
CA ASP A 150 42.91 -10.81 20.04
C ASP A 150 42.49 -11.75 21.16
N ASP A 151 41.17 -11.94 21.28
CA ASP A 151 40.60 -13.27 21.53
C ASP A 151 39.19 -13.29 20.91
N ARG A 152 39.15 -13.65 19.61
CA ARG A 152 37.93 -14.14 18.95
C ARG A 152 37.86 -15.64 19.23
N PRO A 153 36.96 -16.12 20.12
CA PRO A 153 36.66 -17.54 20.16
C PRO A 153 35.90 -17.89 18.87
N ASP A 154 36.65 -18.51 17.96
CA ASP A 154 36.13 -19.29 16.85
C ASP A 154 35.57 -20.58 17.47
N ASP A 155 34.27 -20.60 17.77
CA ASP A 155 33.58 -21.85 18.06
C ASP A 155 32.31 -21.91 17.21
N SER A 156 32.54 -22.46 16.02
CA SER A 156 31.53 -23.00 15.13
C SER A 156 30.86 -24.20 15.81
N THR A 157 30.07 -23.95 16.85
CA THR A 157 29.18 -24.96 17.40
C THR A 157 27.92 -25.02 16.54
N GLU A 158 28.02 -25.77 15.44
CA GLU A 158 26.87 -26.34 14.73
C GLU A 158 26.15 -27.30 15.70
N ARG A 159 25.35 -26.74 16.60
CA ARG A 159 24.46 -27.53 17.45
C ARG A 159 23.26 -27.92 16.61
N SER A 160 23.37 -29.08 15.96
CA SER A 160 22.25 -29.83 15.40
C SER A 160 21.22 -29.99 16.52
N ILE A 161 20.09 -29.31 16.38
CA ILE A 161 18.97 -29.43 17.31
C ILE A 161 18.06 -30.48 16.69
N ASP A 162 18.18 -31.71 17.19
CA ASP A 162 17.23 -32.77 16.87
C ASP A 162 15.86 -32.37 17.44
N TYR A 163 14.92 -32.09 16.55
CA TYR A 163 13.53 -31.84 16.91
C TYR A 163 12.86 -33.18 17.19
N ASP A 164 12.92 -33.62 18.46
CA ASP A 164 12.08 -34.72 18.93
C ASP A 164 10.61 -34.29 18.87
N ALA A 165 9.89 -34.95 17.97
CA ALA A 165 8.45 -34.86 17.79
C ALA A 165 7.74 -35.53 18.98
N ASN A 166 7.55 -34.79 20.06
CA ASN A 166 6.59 -35.18 21.10
C ASN A 166 5.18 -34.80 20.62
N GLU A 167 4.55 -35.74 19.91
CA GLU A 167 3.10 -35.80 19.78
C GLU A 167 2.54 -36.25 21.12
N ASP A 168 2.21 -35.30 22.01
CA ASP A 168 1.44 -35.62 23.21
C ASP A 168 0.04 -35.03 23.09
N SER A 169 -0.88 -35.96 22.90
CA SER A 169 -2.33 -35.78 22.89
C SER A 169 -2.77 -35.11 24.19
N SER A 170 -3.49 -34.00 24.08
CA SER A 170 -4.26 -33.48 25.21
C SER A 170 -5.67 -33.22 24.72
N ASP A 171 -6.49 -34.26 24.84
CA ASP A 171 -7.93 -34.17 24.92
C ASP A 171 -8.27 -33.20 26.06
N SER A 172 -8.87 -32.07 25.73
CA SER A 172 -9.42 -31.14 26.71
C SER A 172 -10.87 -30.88 26.36
N ASP A 173 -11.69 -31.85 26.74
CA ASP A 173 -13.08 -31.64 27.11
C ASP A 173 -13.13 -30.58 28.22
N SER A 174 -13.82 -29.47 27.97
CA SER A 174 -14.21 -28.53 29.02
C SER A 174 -15.50 -27.82 28.61
N SER A 175 -16.58 -28.57 28.81
CA SER A 175 -17.77 -28.21 29.58
C SER A 175 -18.28 -26.76 29.50
N ALA A 176 -19.51 -26.69 29.01
CA ALA A 176 -20.51 -25.67 29.18
C ALA A 176 -20.45 -24.89 30.51
N SER A 177 -20.67 -23.58 30.43
CA SER A 177 -21.16 -22.79 31.56
C SER A 177 -22.15 -21.75 31.03
N ASP A 178 -23.41 -22.14 31.19
CA ASP A 178 -24.60 -21.32 31.24
C ASP A 178 -24.52 -20.41 32.48
N SER A 179 -24.70 -19.09 32.33
CA SER A 179 -24.87 -18.15 33.43
C SER A 179 -25.47 -16.83 32.94
N SER A 180 -26.80 -16.82 32.98
CA SER A 180 -27.61 -15.85 33.70
C SER A 180 -27.46 -14.35 33.43
N ALA A 181 -28.55 -13.83 32.87
CA ALA A 181 -29.14 -12.51 33.07
C ALA A 181 -28.58 -11.67 34.23
N SER A 182 -28.24 -10.43 33.92
CA SER A 182 -28.24 -9.35 34.91
C SER A 182 -28.86 -8.12 34.27
N ASP A 183 -29.98 -7.77 34.87
CA ASP A 183 -30.85 -6.63 34.67
C ASP A 183 -30.17 -5.29 34.98
N GLU A 184 -30.70 -4.28 34.31
CA GLU A 184 -30.94 -2.91 34.77
C GLU A 184 -29.79 -2.14 35.46
N SER A 185 -29.31 -1.11 34.77
CA SER A 185 -29.25 0.22 35.39
C SER A 185 -29.24 1.29 34.31
N ALA A 186 -30.33 2.05 34.28
CA ALA A 186 -30.41 3.34 33.62
C ALA A 186 -29.35 4.28 34.19
N THR A 187 -28.61 4.95 33.31
CA THR A 187 -27.99 6.23 33.66
C THR A 187 -28.16 7.14 32.46
N GLU A 188 -29.14 8.01 32.63
CA GLU A 188 -29.51 9.09 31.74
C GLU A 188 -28.38 10.15 31.69
N GLU A 189 -28.52 11.03 30.70
CA GLU A 189 -27.99 12.40 30.69
C GLU A 189 -26.48 12.60 30.43
N SER A 190 -26.15 12.83 29.16
CA SER A 190 -25.61 14.13 28.76
C SER A 190 -25.57 14.26 27.25
N GLU A 191 -26.60 14.93 26.74
CA GLU A 191 -26.65 15.55 25.43
C GLU A 191 -25.55 16.62 25.35
N ASN A 192 -24.47 16.32 24.61
CA ASN A 192 -23.62 17.30 23.94
C ASN A 192 -22.61 16.56 23.06
N SER A 193 -23.12 15.91 22.02
CA SER A 193 -22.25 15.55 20.89
C SER A 193 -22.62 16.47 19.74
N ASP A 194 -21.77 17.49 19.56
CA ASP A 194 -21.63 18.18 18.29
C ASP A 194 -21.60 17.11 17.21
N VAL A 195 -22.61 17.12 16.34
CA VAL A 195 -22.70 16.24 15.19
C VAL A 195 -21.56 16.66 14.27
N VAL A 196 -20.38 16.09 14.50
CA VAL A 196 -19.32 16.06 13.52
C VAL A 196 -19.88 15.21 12.41
N VAL A 197 -20.43 15.86 11.39
CA VAL A 197 -20.83 15.24 10.13
C VAL A 197 -19.56 14.61 9.58
N VAL A 198 -19.35 13.33 9.88
CA VAL A 198 -18.27 12.53 9.31
C VAL A 198 -18.64 12.39 7.84
N GLU A 199 -18.11 13.29 7.00
CA GLU A 199 -18.18 13.09 5.55
C GLU A 199 -17.62 11.69 5.26
N PRO A 200 -18.37 10.84 4.53
CA PRO A 200 -17.94 9.48 4.24
C PRO A 200 -16.60 9.53 3.50
N ALA A 201 -15.67 8.65 3.87
CA ALA A 201 -14.30 8.64 3.33
C ALA A 201 -14.25 8.63 1.78
N ASP A 202 -15.29 8.09 1.14
CA ASP A 202 -15.44 8.06 -0.32
C ASP A 202 -15.67 9.45 -0.96
N ALA A 203 -16.19 10.41 -0.21
CA ALA A 203 -16.38 11.78 -0.69
C ALA A 203 -15.04 12.52 -0.81
N GLN A 204 -14.12 12.29 0.12
CA GLN A 204 -12.81 12.95 0.11
C GLN A 204 -11.92 12.39 -1.00
N THR A 205 -11.93 11.07 -1.21
CA THR A 205 -11.14 10.44 -2.30
C THR A 205 -11.59 10.96 -3.67
N LYS A 206 -12.89 11.16 -3.86
CA LYS A 206 -13.43 11.70 -5.11
C LYS A 206 -13.01 13.16 -5.35
N LYS A 207 -13.02 14.00 -4.31
CA LYS A 207 -12.52 15.40 -4.39
C LYS A 207 -11.04 15.41 -4.77
N ASP A 208 -10.22 14.58 -4.11
CA ASP A 208 -8.78 14.48 -4.38
C ASP A 208 -8.48 13.99 -5.81
N GLU A 209 -9.32 13.11 -6.37
CA GLU A 209 -9.21 12.63 -7.75
C GLU A 209 -9.56 13.71 -8.78
N GLU A 210 -10.61 14.50 -8.52
CA GLU A 210 -11.04 15.60 -9.38
C GLU A 210 -9.99 16.71 -9.42
N GLU A 211 -9.44 17.10 -8.27
CA GLU A 211 -8.34 18.07 -8.19
C GLU A 211 -7.10 17.59 -8.96
N LEU A 212 -6.79 16.29 -8.87
CA LEU A 212 -5.69 15.72 -9.64
C LEU A 212 -5.96 15.80 -11.13
N ASP A 213 -7.15 15.43 -11.59
CA ASP A 213 -7.50 15.43 -13.01
C ASP A 213 -7.46 16.85 -13.62
N ASP A 214 -7.85 17.87 -12.85
CA ASP A 214 -7.72 19.27 -13.25
C ASP A 214 -6.26 19.69 -13.44
N LEU A 215 -5.35 19.27 -12.55
CA LEU A 215 -3.91 19.48 -12.71
C LEU A 215 -3.35 18.72 -13.93
N LEU A 216 -3.83 17.50 -14.16
CA LEU A 216 -3.40 16.66 -15.27
C LEU A 216 -3.85 17.16 -16.64
N LYS A 217 -4.93 17.95 -16.71
CA LYS A 217 -5.48 18.50 -17.95
C LYS A 217 -4.46 19.28 -18.77
N LYS A 218 -3.53 19.99 -18.12
CA LYS A 218 -2.42 20.71 -18.78
C LYS A 218 -1.41 19.78 -19.46
N PHE A 219 -1.31 18.54 -18.99
CA PHE A 219 -0.36 17.53 -19.45
C PHE A 219 -1.00 16.46 -20.33
N TRP A 220 -2.29 16.61 -20.65
CA TRP A 220 -3.02 15.61 -21.44
C TRP A 220 -2.40 15.44 -22.83
N PRO A 221 -2.16 14.21 -23.28
CA PRO A 221 -1.56 13.98 -24.60
C PRO A 221 -2.49 14.51 -25.69
N GLN A 222 -1.98 15.40 -26.56
CA GLN A 222 -2.77 15.97 -27.66
C GLN A 222 -3.19 14.94 -28.71
N LYS A 223 -2.44 13.84 -28.86
CA LYS A 223 -2.69 12.78 -29.83
C LYS A 223 -2.60 11.43 -29.15
N LYS A 224 -3.64 10.60 -29.31
CA LYS A 224 -3.62 9.19 -28.91
C LYS A 224 -2.49 8.47 -29.64
N ASN A 225 -1.52 7.97 -28.88
CA ASN A 225 -0.43 7.16 -29.40
C ASN A 225 -0.80 5.68 -29.24
N CYS A 226 -1.15 5.00 -30.33
CA CYS A 226 -1.54 3.58 -30.28
C CYS A 226 -0.43 2.62 -29.82
N ARG A 227 0.84 3.06 -29.85
CA ARG A 227 1.97 2.28 -29.34
C ARG A 227 2.17 2.46 -27.83
N GLU A 228 1.52 3.47 -27.25
CA GLU A 228 1.63 3.75 -25.84
C GLU A 228 0.86 2.72 -25.00
N LYS A 229 1.46 2.31 -23.90
CA LYS A 229 0.88 1.29 -23.00
C LYS A 229 0.19 1.89 -21.79
N LEU A 230 0.52 3.13 -21.46
CA LEU A 230 -0.17 3.94 -20.48
C LEU A 230 -1.43 4.54 -21.09
N ASP A 231 -2.51 4.60 -20.33
CA ASP A 231 -3.68 5.39 -20.73
C ASP A 231 -3.37 6.90 -20.71
N GLU A 232 -4.33 7.73 -21.12
CA GLU A 232 -4.12 9.18 -21.23
C GLU A 232 -3.85 9.86 -19.89
N ARG A 233 -4.53 9.42 -18.82
CA ARG A 233 -4.38 9.95 -17.46
C ARG A 233 -3.00 9.60 -16.90
N GLN A 234 -2.58 8.36 -17.06
CA GLN A 234 -1.25 7.87 -16.68
C GLN A 234 -0.14 8.56 -17.47
N GLN A 235 -0.35 8.84 -18.76
CA GLN A 235 0.57 9.63 -19.58
C GLN A 235 0.68 11.08 -19.09
N ALA A 236 -0.45 11.72 -18.77
CA ALA A 236 -0.48 13.07 -18.24
C ALA A 236 0.26 13.13 -16.89
N PHE A 237 0.00 12.17 -16.00
CA PHE A 237 0.67 12.08 -14.70
C PHE A 237 2.17 11.86 -14.83
N PHE A 238 2.60 10.96 -15.72
CA PHE A 238 4.02 10.79 -16.01
C PHE A 238 4.67 12.12 -16.45
N SER A 239 3.99 12.88 -17.31
CA SER A 239 4.49 14.14 -17.85
C SER A 239 4.54 15.25 -16.79
N LEU A 240 3.53 15.33 -15.91
CA LEU A 240 3.51 16.19 -14.73
C LEU A 240 4.73 15.89 -13.85
N MET A 241 4.87 14.63 -13.41
CA MET A 241 5.94 14.23 -12.49
C MET A 241 7.33 14.38 -13.11
N ALA A 242 7.51 14.08 -14.39
CA ALA A 242 8.79 14.28 -15.08
C ALA A 242 9.20 15.77 -15.10
N THR A 243 8.21 16.66 -15.20
CA THR A 243 8.40 18.12 -15.16
C THR A 243 8.69 18.59 -13.74
N GLU A 244 7.90 18.17 -12.75
CA GLU A 244 8.09 18.54 -11.33
C GLU A 244 9.42 18.05 -10.76
N LEU A 245 9.81 16.82 -11.09
CA LEU A 245 11.11 16.27 -10.71
C LEU A 245 12.28 16.87 -11.50
N ASN A 246 11.99 17.74 -12.48
CA ASN A 246 12.96 18.47 -13.29
C ASN A 246 14.05 17.54 -13.89
N ILE A 247 13.62 16.45 -14.51
CA ILE A 247 14.52 15.38 -14.95
C ILE A 247 15.27 15.81 -16.24
N LYS A 248 16.47 16.36 -16.07
CA LYS A 248 17.32 16.83 -17.19
C LYS A 248 18.36 15.81 -17.67
N ASP A 249 18.74 14.86 -16.81
CA ASP A 249 19.81 13.91 -17.08
C ASP A 249 19.48 12.48 -16.59
N ARG A 250 20.43 11.57 -16.79
CA ARG A 250 20.29 10.15 -16.45
C ARG A 250 20.80 9.81 -15.05
N THR A 251 21.35 10.77 -14.30
CA THR A 251 22.19 10.55 -13.11
C THR A 251 21.40 9.92 -11.96
N ASN A 252 20.07 10.05 -11.95
CA ASN A 252 19.19 9.49 -10.93
C ASN A 252 17.95 8.79 -11.49
N ILE A 253 18.07 8.18 -12.68
CA ILE A 253 16.90 7.71 -13.43
C ILE A 253 16.07 6.66 -12.69
N LYS A 254 16.72 5.72 -11.99
CA LYS A 254 16.03 4.68 -11.21
C LYS A 254 15.28 5.27 -10.02
N MET A 255 15.94 6.16 -9.26
CA MET A 255 15.32 6.84 -8.13
C MET A 255 14.12 7.70 -8.58
N ASN A 256 14.26 8.42 -9.70
CA ASN A 256 13.15 9.19 -10.27
C ASN A 256 12.01 8.27 -10.73
N ALA A 257 12.31 7.14 -11.37
CA ALA A 257 11.29 6.17 -11.74
C ALA A 257 10.51 5.65 -10.52
N MET A 258 11.21 5.28 -9.46
CA MET A 258 10.60 4.85 -8.20
C MET A 258 9.74 5.95 -7.56
N ARG A 259 10.20 7.21 -7.56
CA ARG A 259 9.39 8.35 -7.07
C ARG A 259 8.11 8.54 -7.87
N ILE A 260 8.20 8.48 -9.20
CA ILE A 260 7.02 8.56 -10.08
C ILE A 260 6.06 7.44 -9.70
N ILE A 261 6.53 6.19 -9.65
CA ILE A 261 5.72 5.00 -9.30
C ILE A 261 5.02 5.17 -7.96
N GLN A 262 5.77 5.52 -6.90
CA GLN A 262 5.21 5.68 -5.57
C GLN A 262 4.17 6.80 -5.49
N GLN A 263 4.43 7.94 -6.14
CA GLN A 263 3.48 9.04 -6.17
C GLN A 263 2.23 8.67 -6.96
N GLY A 264 2.35 7.97 -8.08
CA GLY A 264 1.20 7.51 -8.84
C GLY A 264 0.36 6.48 -8.10
N ILE A 265 0.97 5.61 -7.28
CA ILE A 265 0.23 4.69 -6.39
C ILE A 265 -0.52 5.50 -5.33
N ARG A 266 0.17 6.44 -4.67
CA ARG A 266 -0.42 7.28 -3.62
C ARG A 266 -1.58 8.12 -4.14
N LYS A 267 -1.50 8.58 -5.38
CA LYS A 267 -2.49 9.42 -6.06
C LYS A 267 -3.55 8.62 -6.82
N GLY A 268 -3.57 7.29 -6.72
CA GLY A 268 -4.58 6.45 -7.39
C GLY A 268 -4.48 6.41 -8.92
N VAL A 269 -3.36 6.82 -9.51
CA VAL A 269 -3.13 6.81 -10.95
C VAL A 269 -2.86 5.40 -11.48
N TRP A 270 -2.22 4.57 -10.67
CA TRP A 270 -2.08 3.14 -10.92
C TRP A 270 -2.12 2.35 -9.62
N GLN A 271 -2.56 1.09 -9.71
CA GLN A 271 -2.59 0.19 -8.56
C GLN A 271 -1.18 -0.31 -8.22
N LYS A 272 -0.95 -0.72 -6.97
CA LYS A 272 0.36 -1.23 -6.51
C LYS A 272 0.84 -2.46 -7.28
N SER A 273 -0.09 -3.31 -7.72
CA SER A 273 0.16 -4.51 -8.52
C SER A 273 0.07 -4.27 -10.03
N TRP A 274 -0.25 -3.05 -10.46
CA TRP A 274 -0.47 -2.74 -11.85
C TRP A 274 0.81 -2.91 -12.68
N LYS A 275 0.68 -3.53 -13.84
CA LYS A 275 1.76 -3.70 -14.81
C LYS A 275 1.25 -3.24 -16.18
N PRO A 276 2.01 -2.43 -16.92
CA PRO A 276 1.54 -1.99 -18.23
C PRO A 276 1.49 -3.19 -19.20
N PRO A 277 0.49 -3.24 -20.09
CA PRO A 277 0.22 -4.40 -20.90
C PRO A 277 1.32 -4.70 -21.92
N GLY A 278 1.72 -5.98 -22.01
CA GLY A 278 2.66 -6.48 -23.02
C GLY A 278 4.13 -6.21 -22.75
N ILE A 279 4.50 -5.78 -21.54
CA ILE A 279 5.90 -5.56 -21.16
C ILE A 279 6.46 -6.83 -20.52
N LYS A 280 7.61 -7.29 -21.03
CA LYS A 280 8.35 -8.44 -20.47
C LYS A 280 9.16 -8.08 -19.21
N HIS A 281 9.47 -6.80 -19.09
CA HIS A 281 10.30 -6.18 -18.06
C HIS A 281 9.47 -5.73 -16.85
N SER A 282 10.15 -5.32 -15.77
CA SER A 282 9.46 -4.77 -14.59
C SER A 282 8.79 -3.42 -14.90
N PHE A 283 7.79 -3.02 -14.11
CA PHE A 283 7.17 -1.70 -14.26
C PHE A 283 8.20 -0.57 -14.04
N GLU A 284 9.15 -0.76 -13.13
CA GLU A 284 10.27 0.16 -12.91
C GLU A 284 11.11 0.33 -14.18
N GLU A 285 11.50 -0.78 -14.83
CA GLU A 285 12.27 -0.75 -16.08
C GLU A 285 11.53 -0.01 -17.19
N TYR A 286 10.20 -0.19 -17.28
CA TYR A 286 9.38 0.55 -18.23
C TYR A 286 9.36 2.05 -17.96
N ILE A 287 9.16 2.48 -16.71
CA ILE A 287 9.20 3.91 -16.36
C ILE A 287 10.59 4.48 -16.61
N VAL A 288 11.66 3.73 -16.32
CA VAL A 288 13.04 4.13 -16.66
C VAL A 288 13.19 4.38 -18.16
N GLU A 289 12.71 3.50 -19.03
CA GLU A 289 12.74 3.72 -20.49
C GLU A 289 11.91 4.92 -20.94
N LYS A 290 10.77 5.16 -20.29
CA LYS A 290 9.94 6.34 -20.53
C LYS A 290 10.67 7.62 -20.15
N ILE A 291 11.37 7.66 -19.01
CA ILE A 291 12.21 8.79 -18.61
C ILE A 291 13.35 9.01 -19.61
N LYS A 292 14.04 7.96 -20.07
CA LYS A 292 15.09 8.07 -21.11
C LYS A 292 14.53 8.71 -22.38
N THR A 293 13.34 8.29 -22.79
CA THR A 293 12.64 8.82 -23.96
C THR A 293 12.26 10.28 -23.76
N TYR A 294 11.76 10.65 -22.58
CA TYR A 294 11.44 12.03 -22.21
C TYR A 294 12.68 12.93 -22.29
N ILE A 295 13.79 12.55 -21.65
CA ILE A 295 15.07 13.30 -21.69
C ILE A 295 15.57 13.47 -23.13
N LYS A 296 15.44 12.42 -23.96
CA LYS A 296 15.83 12.49 -25.37
C LYS A 296 14.96 13.46 -26.17
N LYS A 297 13.67 13.59 -25.84
CA LYS A 297 12.76 14.52 -26.50
C LYS A 297 12.99 15.97 -26.05
N THR A 298 13.17 16.22 -24.76
CA THR A 298 13.42 17.58 -24.24
C THR A 298 14.72 18.16 -24.76
N ARG A 299 15.80 17.35 -24.85
CA ARG A 299 17.06 17.81 -25.46
C ARG A 299 16.94 18.18 -26.94
N LYS A 300 15.98 17.58 -27.65
CA LYS A 300 15.74 17.89 -29.07
C LYS A 300 14.92 19.16 -29.27
N SER A 301 14.16 19.60 -28.27
CA SER A 301 13.41 20.86 -28.34
C SER A 301 14.23 22.07 -27.93
N ASP A 302 15.34 21.86 -27.19
CA ASP A 302 16.24 22.92 -26.75
C ASP A 302 17.30 23.29 -27.81
N THR A 303 17.40 22.52 -28.90
CA THR A 303 18.31 22.76 -30.04
C THR A 303 17.56 23.32 -31.23
#